data_AF-A0A6A3C4V0-F1
#
_entry.id   AF-A0A6A3C4V0-F1
#
_cell.length_a   1.000
_cell.length_b   1.000
_cell.length_c   1.000
_cell.angle_alpha   90.00
_cell.angle_beta   90.00
_cell.angle_gamma   90.00
#
_symmetry.space_group_name_H-M   'P 1'
#
loop_
_entity.id
_entity.type
_entity.pdbx_description
1 polymer ?
#
loop_
_entity_poly.entity_id
_entity_poly.type
_entity_poly.pdbx_seq_one_letter_code
_entity_poly.pdbx_strand_id
1 'polypeptide(L)'
;MSSTVLGENWGKPLVFKRDRKPIFGSGLVMVEGFDWVRHRHAMASSMVEPTTLMLNKWTTLISSGQSEIDVEREITTTAGEIIPRTSFGLSNQEGREVYEKLRAMQITLFNSNRYVGVPFSKWLFLKKTLEARKLGKEIDQLLLSIIVARNKSWDGSTQKDLLGLLMEGNHLDGGAGKSLMTREFICHTLKLV
;
A
#
# COMPACT_ATOMS: atom_id res chain seq x y z
N MET A 1 14.47 21.43 -25.48
CA MET A 1 15.04 21.57 -24.13
C MET A 1 13.95 21.19 -23.15
N SER A 2 13.98 19.95 -22.62
CA SER A 2 12.94 19.46 -21.73
C SER A 2 13.15 20.08 -20.35
N SER A 3 12.14 20.80 -19.85
CA SER A 3 12.13 21.34 -18.50
C SER A 3 12.05 20.19 -17.50
N THR A 4 13.20 19.71 -17.04
CA THR A 4 13.30 18.78 -15.92
C THR A 4 12.56 19.37 -14.74
N VAL A 5 11.51 18.68 -14.30
CA VAL A 5 10.65 19.10 -13.19
C VAL A 5 11.54 19.26 -11.95
N LEU A 6 11.60 20.47 -11.39
CA LEU A 6 12.46 20.87 -10.26
C LEU A 6 12.24 20.07 -8.95
N GLY A 7 11.32 19.10 -8.96
CA GLY A 7 10.96 18.24 -7.83
C GLY A 7 11.83 16.99 -7.63
N GLU A 8 12.77 16.69 -8.53
CA GLU A 8 13.62 15.48 -8.43
C GLU A 8 14.64 15.53 -7.29
N ASN A 9 14.95 16.70 -6.74
CA ASN A 9 15.99 16.86 -5.70
C ASN A 9 15.46 16.94 -4.26
N TRP A 10 14.15 16.90 -4.05
CA TRP A 10 13.56 16.92 -2.70
C TRP A 10 13.31 15.49 -2.19
N GLY A 11 14.39 14.75 -2.03
CA GLY A 11 14.35 13.44 -1.37
C GLY A 11 13.94 13.58 0.09
N LYS A 12 13.17 12.62 0.61
CA LYS A 12 12.80 12.57 2.03
C LYS A 12 14.07 12.49 2.89
N PRO A 13 14.14 13.24 4.02
CA PRO A 13 15.36 13.23 4.82
C PRO A 13 15.72 11.81 5.27
N LEU A 14 17.01 11.48 5.29
CA LEU A 14 17.50 10.15 5.63
C LEU A 14 17.02 9.65 6.99
N VAL A 15 16.79 10.57 7.93
CA VAL A 15 16.23 10.23 9.25
C VAL A 15 14.83 9.62 9.08
N PHE A 16 13.96 10.23 8.27
CA PHE A 16 12.61 9.70 7.98
C PHE A 16 12.68 8.35 7.29
N LYS A 17 13.58 8.18 6.31
CA LYS A 17 13.78 6.90 5.62
C LYS A 17 14.22 5.80 6.60
N ARG A 18 15.25 6.04 7.42
CA ARG A 18 15.77 5.06 8.40
C ARG A 18 14.80 4.72 9.52
N ASP A 19 14.02 5.70 9.93
CA ASP A 19 13.05 5.56 11.02
C ASP A 19 11.84 4.76 10.60
N ARG A 20 11.41 4.96 9.36
CA ARG A 20 10.22 4.32 8.81
C ARG A 20 10.53 3.10 7.96
N LYS A 21 11.79 2.79 7.64
CA LYS A 21 12.21 1.56 6.94
C LYS A 21 11.64 0.27 7.55
N PRO A 22 11.55 0.09 8.89
CA PRO A 22 10.92 -1.11 9.46
C PRO A 22 9.44 -1.25 9.12
N ILE A 23 8.76 -0.13 8.87
CA ILE A 23 7.32 -0.02 8.67
C ILE A 23 6.97 -0.03 7.18
N PHE A 24 7.65 0.81 6.43
CA PHE A 24 7.34 1.14 5.04
C PHE A 24 8.36 0.57 4.05
N GLY A 25 9.49 0.04 4.52
CA GLY A 25 10.56 -0.42 3.64
C GLY A 25 10.97 0.68 2.66
N SER A 26 10.97 0.33 1.38
CA SER A 26 11.12 1.27 0.26
C SER A 26 9.81 1.43 -0.52
N GLY A 27 8.66 1.13 0.12
CA GLY A 27 7.27 1.18 -0.37
C GLY A 27 6.85 2.47 -1.07
N LEU A 28 5.61 2.56 -1.57
CA LEU A 28 5.09 3.74 -2.30
C LEU A 28 5.30 5.10 -1.60
N VAL A 29 5.02 5.22 -0.30
CA VAL A 29 5.33 6.42 0.51
C VAL A 29 6.84 6.63 0.72
N MET A 30 7.73 5.69 0.41
CA MET A 30 9.18 5.88 0.45
C MET A 30 9.85 5.97 -0.93
N VAL A 31 9.15 5.57 -1.99
CA VAL A 31 9.57 5.67 -3.38
C VAL A 31 9.55 7.14 -3.84
N GLU A 32 10.53 7.52 -4.65
CA GLU A 32 10.76 8.88 -5.14
C GLU A 32 10.87 8.87 -6.67
N GLY A 33 10.79 10.03 -7.32
CA GLY A 33 10.99 10.17 -8.76
C GLY A 33 9.88 9.54 -9.61
N PHE A 34 10.27 8.96 -10.76
CA PHE A 34 9.34 8.45 -11.77
C PHE A 34 8.45 7.32 -11.27
N ASP A 35 8.98 6.42 -10.45
CA ASP A 35 8.22 5.31 -9.85
C ASP A 35 7.09 5.82 -8.96
N TRP A 36 7.32 6.92 -8.24
CA TRP A 36 6.29 7.53 -7.40
C TRP A 36 5.14 8.11 -8.23
N VAL A 37 5.47 8.78 -9.35
CA VAL A 37 4.45 9.33 -10.27
C VAL A 37 3.63 8.21 -10.89
N ARG A 38 4.30 7.17 -11.39
CA ARG A 38 3.67 6.01 -12.03
C ARG A 38 2.70 5.31 -11.09
N HIS A 39 3.13 5.02 -9.86
CA HIS A 39 2.29 4.36 -8.87
C HIS A 39 1.08 5.22 -8.46
N ARG A 40 1.26 6.53 -8.21
CA ARG A 40 0.13 7.42 -7.88
C ARG A 40 -0.86 7.55 -9.02
N HIS A 41 -0.39 7.58 -10.26
CA HIS A 41 -1.27 7.63 -11.43
C HIS A 41 -2.16 6.38 -11.52
N ALA A 42 -1.58 5.19 -11.33
CA ALA A 42 -2.32 3.92 -11.34
C ALA A 42 -3.35 3.81 -10.21
N MET A 43 -3.04 4.33 -9.02
CA MET A 43 -4.00 4.39 -7.92
C MET A 43 -5.12 5.38 -8.24
N ALA A 44 -4.78 6.60 -8.65
CA ALA A 44 -5.75 7.66 -8.92
C ALA A 44 -6.75 7.27 -10.01
N SER A 45 -6.30 6.63 -11.10
CA SER A 45 -7.18 6.17 -12.17
C SER A 45 -8.23 5.17 -11.67
N SER A 46 -7.85 4.33 -10.72
CA SER A 46 -8.72 3.30 -10.17
C SER A 46 -9.66 3.79 -9.08
N MET A 47 -9.46 5.01 -8.57
CA MET A 47 -10.35 5.63 -7.59
C MET A 47 -11.61 6.23 -8.23
N VAL A 48 -11.60 6.53 -9.53
CA VAL A 48 -12.66 7.30 -10.21
C VAL A 48 -14.01 6.59 -10.14
N GLU A 49 -14.07 5.34 -10.60
CA GLU A 49 -15.32 4.58 -10.65
C GLU A 49 -15.92 4.33 -9.24
N PRO A 50 -15.17 3.81 -8.24
CA PRO A 50 -15.74 3.56 -6.91
C PRO A 50 -16.11 4.85 -6.16
N THR A 51 -15.37 5.95 -6.36
CA THR A 51 -15.74 7.25 -5.78
C THR A 51 -17.01 7.79 -6.41
N THR A 52 -17.20 7.62 -7.71
CA THR A 52 -18.44 8.02 -8.40
C THR A 52 -19.64 7.21 -7.88
N LEU A 53 -19.47 5.91 -7.67
CA LEU A 53 -20.51 5.06 -7.06
C LEU A 53 -20.85 5.49 -5.62
N MET A 54 -19.84 5.81 -4.81
CA MET A 54 -20.04 6.34 -3.46
C MET A 54 -20.84 7.66 -3.47
N LEU A 55 -20.47 8.61 -4.35
CA LEU A 55 -21.18 9.89 -4.47
C LEU A 55 -22.61 9.73 -4.98
N ASN A 56 -22.86 8.82 -5.93
CA ASN A 56 -24.20 8.49 -6.39
C ASN A 56 -25.05 7.93 -5.25
N LYS A 57 -24.49 6.99 -4.46
CA LYS A 57 -25.15 6.44 -3.27
C LYS A 57 -25.51 7.56 -2.28
N TRP A 58 -24.59 8.48 -1.99
CA TRP A 58 -24.88 9.60 -1.10
C TRP A 58 -25.99 10.49 -1.63
N THR A 59 -25.97 10.80 -2.93
CA THR A 59 -27.02 11.59 -3.60
C THR A 59 -28.38 10.91 -3.46
N THR A 60 -28.45 9.58 -3.63
CA THR A 60 -29.70 8.83 -3.43
C THR A 60 -30.19 8.87 -1.99
N LEU A 61 -29.30 8.73 -0.99
CA LEU A 61 -29.67 8.75 0.43
C LEU A 61 -30.20 10.13 0.85
N ILE A 62 -29.55 11.20 0.38
CA ILE A 62 -30.00 12.59 0.60
C ILE A 62 -31.38 12.79 -0.03
N SER A 63 -31.59 12.30 -1.26
CA SER A 63 -32.88 12.41 -1.95
C SER A 63 -34.00 11.61 -1.27
N SER A 64 -33.68 10.53 -0.55
CA SER A 64 -34.62 9.73 0.24
C SER A 64 -34.91 10.30 1.63
N GLY A 65 -34.42 11.50 1.94
CA GLY A 65 -34.68 12.17 3.23
C GLY A 65 -33.75 11.76 4.37
N GLN A 66 -32.63 11.09 4.09
CA GLN A 66 -31.64 10.78 5.11
C GLN A 66 -30.82 12.04 5.45
N SER A 67 -30.83 12.44 6.72
CA SER A 67 -30.20 13.69 7.16
C SER A 67 -28.71 13.57 7.49
N GLU A 68 -28.22 12.36 7.71
CA GLU A 68 -26.87 12.11 8.21
C GLU A 68 -26.14 11.02 7.42
N ILE A 69 -24.90 11.30 7.07
CA ILE A 69 -23.98 10.40 6.39
C ILE A 69 -22.68 10.37 7.19
N ASP A 70 -22.28 9.18 7.62
CA ASP A 70 -20.97 8.92 8.23
C ASP A 70 -19.90 8.90 7.12
N VAL A 71 -19.33 10.07 6.86
CA VAL A 71 -18.33 10.28 5.80
C VAL A 71 -17.09 9.44 6.04
N GLU A 72 -16.65 9.27 7.29
CA GLU A 72 -15.45 8.49 7.62
C GLU A 72 -15.66 7.02 7.25
N ARG A 73 -16.79 6.43 7.65
CA ARG A 73 -17.12 5.04 7.34
C ARG A 73 -17.25 4.80 5.85
N GLU A 74 -17.94 5.69 5.13
CA GLU A 74 -18.15 5.54 3.69
C GLU A 74 -16.83 5.62 2.93
N ILE A 75 -15.98 6.63 3.23
CA ILE A 75 -14.65 6.75 2.62
C ILE A 75 -13.77 5.53 2.97
N THR A 76 -13.78 5.09 4.22
CA THR A 76 -13.00 3.92 4.66
C THR A 76 -13.47 2.65 3.95
N THR A 77 -14.77 2.48 3.75
CA THR A 77 -15.35 1.34 3.02
C THR A 77 -14.93 1.36 1.56
N THR A 78 -15.05 2.51 0.89
CA THR A 78 -14.63 2.68 -0.50
C THR A 78 -13.12 2.48 -0.67
N ALA A 79 -12.30 2.93 0.29
CA ALA A 79 -10.88 2.63 0.32
C ALA A 79 -10.62 1.12 0.44
N GLY A 80 -11.38 0.42 1.30
CA GLY A 80 -11.29 -1.03 1.45
C GLY A 80 -11.66 -1.84 0.21
N GLU A 81 -12.37 -1.24 -0.75
CA GLU A 81 -12.65 -1.85 -2.06
C GLU A 81 -11.58 -1.49 -3.10
N ILE A 82 -11.20 -0.22 -3.19
CA ILE A 82 -10.21 0.27 -4.17
C ILE A 82 -8.85 -0.36 -3.93
N ILE A 83 -8.36 -0.29 -2.70
CA ILE A 83 -6.98 -0.60 -2.34
C ILE A 83 -6.63 -2.06 -2.71
N PRO A 84 -7.41 -3.06 -2.28
CA PRO A 84 -7.07 -4.46 -2.55
C PRO A 84 -7.33 -4.85 -3.99
N ARG A 85 -8.37 -4.29 -4.63
CA ARG A 85 -8.68 -4.51 -6.05
C ARG A 85 -7.56 -4.00 -6.95
N THR A 86 -7.02 -2.82 -6.64
CA THR A 86 -5.99 -2.15 -7.48
C THR A 86 -4.58 -2.63 -7.21
N SER A 87 -4.31 -3.02 -5.96
CA SER A 87 -2.98 -3.46 -5.53
C SER A 87 -2.78 -4.95 -5.74
N PHE A 88 -3.82 -5.74 -5.48
CA PHE A 88 -3.74 -7.20 -5.42
C PHE A 88 -4.74 -7.91 -6.34
N GLY A 89 -5.58 -7.17 -7.10
CA GLY A 89 -6.60 -7.79 -7.94
C GLY A 89 -7.65 -8.60 -7.16
N LEU A 90 -7.79 -8.35 -5.85
CA LEU A 90 -8.67 -9.13 -4.98
C LEU A 90 -10.13 -8.78 -5.22
N SER A 91 -11.00 -9.78 -5.01
CA SER A 91 -12.45 -9.57 -4.98
C SER A 91 -12.85 -8.64 -3.82
N ASN A 92 -14.02 -8.01 -3.89
CA ASN A 92 -14.45 -7.04 -2.86
C ASN A 92 -14.48 -7.65 -1.45
N GLN A 93 -14.87 -8.93 -1.31
CA GLN A 93 -14.96 -9.58 0.00
C GLN A 93 -13.57 -9.93 0.55
N GLU A 94 -12.74 -10.64 -0.23
CA GLU A 94 -11.37 -11.00 0.18
C GLU A 94 -10.51 -9.75 0.40
N GLY A 95 -10.70 -8.76 -0.47
CA GLY A 95 -10.03 -7.47 -0.40
C GLY A 95 -10.35 -6.75 0.90
N ARG A 96 -11.62 -6.71 1.31
CA ARG A 96 -12.03 -6.05 2.55
C ARG A 96 -11.39 -6.68 3.78
N GLU A 97 -11.31 -8.01 3.85
CA GLU A 97 -10.65 -8.70 4.96
C GLU A 97 -9.15 -8.39 5.03
N VAL A 98 -8.48 -8.34 3.87
CA VAL A 98 -7.07 -7.96 3.77
C VAL A 98 -6.87 -6.51 4.18
N TYR A 99 -7.72 -5.60 3.71
CA TYR A 99 -7.67 -4.18 4.04
C TYR A 99 -7.84 -3.94 5.55
N GLU A 100 -8.84 -4.55 6.19
CA GLU A 100 -9.06 -4.40 7.63
C GLU A 100 -7.87 -4.92 8.45
N LYS A 101 -7.27 -6.06 8.06
CA LYS A 101 -6.06 -6.57 8.71
C LYS A 101 -4.88 -5.60 8.55
N LEU A 102 -4.65 -5.09 7.34
CA LEU A 102 -3.60 -4.11 7.07
C LEU A 102 -3.84 -2.83 7.86
N ARG A 103 -5.06 -2.31 7.89
CA ARG A 103 -5.46 -1.11 8.65
C ARG A 103 -5.25 -1.30 10.15
N ALA A 104 -5.68 -2.42 10.73
CA ALA A 104 -5.49 -2.73 12.15
C ALA A 104 -4.00 -2.82 12.52
N MET A 105 -3.19 -3.47 11.67
CA MET A 105 -1.73 -3.52 11.84
C MET A 105 -1.11 -2.12 11.73
N GLN A 106 -1.51 -1.30 10.75
CA GLN A 106 -1.03 0.07 10.61
C GLN A 106 -1.39 0.93 11.84
N ILE A 107 -2.64 0.91 12.30
CA ILE A 107 -3.08 1.66 13.49
C ILE A 107 -2.27 1.26 14.72
N THR A 108 -2.09 -0.04 14.95
CA THR A 108 -1.28 -0.56 16.07
C THR A 108 0.16 -0.07 15.98
N LEU A 109 0.71 -0.03 14.76
CA LEU A 109 2.06 0.44 14.49
C LEU A 109 2.22 1.94 14.72
N PHE A 110 1.25 2.76 14.30
CA PHE A 110 1.27 4.22 14.49
C PHE A 110 0.99 4.64 15.93
N ASN A 111 0.09 3.93 16.63
CA ASN A 111 -0.21 4.18 18.04
C ASN A 111 0.92 3.77 18.98
N SER A 112 1.92 3.01 18.49
CA SER A 112 3.15 2.69 19.23
C SER A 112 4.07 3.92 19.33
N ASN A 113 3.58 4.99 19.96
CA ASN A 113 4.17 6.30 20.27
C ASN A 113 5.71 6.40 20.09
N ARG A 114 6.16 6.45 18.83
CA ARG A 114 7.58 6.50 18.49
C ARG A 114 7.91 7.94 18.15
N TYR A 115 8.75 8.57 18.96
CA TYR A 115 9.28 9.90 18.66
C TYR A 115 10.13 9.83 17.38
N VAL A 116 9.50 10.18 16.25
CA VAL A 116 10.15 10.23 14.93
C VAL A 116 11.12 11.40 14.91
N GLY A 117 12.37 11.16 14.50
CA GLY A 117 13.37 12.23 14.38
C GLY A 117 14.12 12.57 15.67
N VAL A 118 13.84 11.91 16.80
CA VAL A 118 14.63 12.08 18.04
C VAL A 118 15.84 11.14 18.01
N PRO A 119 17.08 11.65 18.05
CA PRO A 119 18.28 10.81 18.15
C PRO A 119 18.22 9.96 19.43
N PHE A 120 18.71 8.72 19.37
CA PHE A 120 18.67 7.73 20.47
C PHE A 120 17.29 7.20 20.90
N SER A 121 16.19 7.65 20.29
CA SER A 121 14.83 7.14 20.55
C SER A 121 14.70 5.61 20.41
N LYS A 122 15.48 4.99 19.51
CA LYS A 122 15.54 3.54 19.33
C LYS A 122 16.04 2.80 20.57
N TRP A 123 16.97 3.40 21.32
CA TRP A 123 17.50 2.84 22.56
C TRP A 123 16.57 3.12 23.73
N LEU A 124 15.98 4.32 23.79
CA LEU A 124 15.02 4.70 24.82
C LEU A 124 13.71 3.88 24.76
N PHE A 125 13.27 3.51 23.55
CA PHE A 125 12.02 2.77 23.31
C PHE A 125 12.28 1.42 22.61
N LEU A 126 13.21 0.64 23.14
CA LEU A 126 13.63 -0.64 22.55
C LEU A 126 12.47 -1.64 22.41
N LYS A 127 11.60 -1.75 23.42
CA LYS A 127 10.42 -2.63 23.40
C LYS A 127 9.46 -2.27 22.26
N LYS A 128 9.16 -0.98 22.09
CA LYS A 128 8.28 -0.47 21.01
C LYS A 128 8.89 -0.65 19.63
N THR A 129 10.20 -0.47 19.51
CA THR A 129 10.92 -0.76 18.26
C THR A 129 10.85 -2.25 17.90
N LEU A 130 10.87 -3.15 18.90
CA LEU A 130 10.79 -4.59 18.69
C LEU A 130 9.35 -5.03 18.33
N GLU A 131 8.34 -4.48 19.00
CA GLU A 131 6.91 -4.64 18.65
C GLU A 131 6.65 -4.19 17.21
N ALA A 132 7.10 -3.00 16.83
CA ALA A 132 6.97 -2.47 15.47
C ALA A 132 7.63 -3.36 14.42
N ARG A 133 8.81 -3.94 14.73
CA ARG A 133 9.48 -4.91 13.85
C ARG A 133 8.72 -6.23 13.74
N LYS A 134 8.13 -6.73 14.84
CA LYS A 134 7.32 -7.95 14.81
C LYS A 134 6.09 -7.75 13.93
N LEU A 135 5.38 -6.64 14.13
CA LEU A 135 4.19 -6.30 13.35
C LEU A 135 4.52 -6.07 11.86
N GLY A 136 5.65 -5.42 11.57
CA GLY A 136 6.15 -5.31 10.20
C GLY A 136 6.41 -6.67 9.53
N LYS A 137 6.91 -7.66 10.28
CA LYS A 137 7.08 -9.04 9.76
C LYS A 137 5.74 -9.74 9.53
N GLU A 138 4.73 -9.49 10.36
CA GLU A 138 3.38 -10.04 10.17
C GLU A 138 2.72 -9.46 8.90
N ILE A 139 2.89 -8.17 8.64
CA ILE A 139 2.49 -7.54 7.36
C ILE A 139 3.21 -8.20 6.19
N ASP A 140 4.53 -8.39 6.29
CA ASP A 140 5.32 -9.03 5.24
C ASP A 140 4.83 -10.47 4.94
N GLN A 141 4.47 -11.23 5.96
CA GLN A 141 3.91 -12.58 5.83
C GLN A 141 2.53 -12.58 5.18
N LEU A 142 1.66 -11.65 5.55
CA LEU A 142 0.33 -11.50 4.95
C LEU A 142 0.44 -11.16 3.47
N LEU A 143 1.27 -10.19 3.10
CA LEU A 143 1.50 -9.81 1.71
C LEU A 143 2.12 -10.96 0.89
N LEU A 144 3.08 -11.69 1.47
CA LEU A 144 3.65 -12.89 0.85
C LEU A 144 2.58 -13.94 0.56
N SER A 145 1.65 -14.16 1.49
CA SER A 145 0.60 -15.16 1.32
C SER A 145 -0.33 -14.85 0.14
N ILE A 146 -0.67 -13.57 -0.05
CA ILE A 146 -1.50 -13.09 -1.18
C ILE A 146 -0.77 -13.33 -2.50
N ILE A 147 0.52 -12.98 -2.56
CA ILE A 147 1.32 -13.15 -3.78
C ILE A 147 1.49 -14.63 -4.13
N VAL A 148 1.76 -15.49 -3.14
CA VAL A 148 1.92 -16.93 -3.36
C VAL A 148 0.59 -17.55 -3.81
N ALA A 149 -0.53 -17.18 -3.20
CA ALA A 149 -1.85 -17.66 -3.61
C ALA A 149 -2.13 -17.29 -5.08
N ARG A 150 -1.86 -16.05 -5.44
CA ARG A 150 -2.06 -15.55 -6.81
C ARG A 150 -1.14 -16.19 -7.82
N ASN A 151 0.13 -16.39 -7.50
CA ASN A 151 1.08 -17.03 -8.40
C ASN A 151 0.71 -18.50 -8.66
N LYS A 152 0.05 -19.17 -7.70
CA LYS A 152 -0.48 -20.53 -7.90
C LYS A 152 -1.74 -20.56 -8.77
N SER A 153 -2.58 -19.53 -8.70
CA SER A 153 -3.81 -19.42 -9.49
C SER A 153 -3.62 -18.69 -10.83
N TRP A 154 -2.39 -18.27 -11.14
CA TRP A 154 -2.07 -17.52 -12.36
C TRP A 154 -2.10 -18.45 -13.58
N ASP A 155 -2.88 -18.06 -14.59
CA ASP A 155 -3.13 -18.83 -15.81
C ASP A 155 -2.34 -18.33 -17.04
N GLY A 156 -1.52 -17.29 -16.89
CA GLY A 156 -0.81 -16.65 -18.01
C GLY A 156 -1.46 -15.37 -18.52
N SER A 157 -2.64 -14.98 -18.00
CA SER A 157 -3.36 -13.80 -18.47
C SER A 157 -2.69 -12.48 -18.08
N THR A 158 -2.72 -11.48 -18.97
CA THR A 158 -2.26 -10.12 -18.66
C THR A 158 -3.15 -9.50 -17.58
N GLN A 159 -2.55 -9.20 -16.42
CA GLN A 159 -3.27 -8.64 -15.28
C GLN A 159 -3.06 -7.13 -15.18
N LYS A 160 -4.16 -6.39 -15.01
CA LYS A 160 -4.18 -4.92 -15.08
C LYS A 160 -3.93 -4.23 -13.74
N ASP A 161 -3.96 -4.97 -12.64
CA ASP A 161 -3.69 -4.44 -11.31
C ASP A 161 -2.18 -4.43 -11.01
N LEU A 162 -1.79 -3.69 -9.98
CA LEU A 162 -0.39 -3.38 -9.70
C LEU A 162 0.45 -4.66 -9.54
N LEU A 163 0.03 -5.63 -8.72
CA LEU A 163 0.77 -6.87 -8.53
C LEU A 163 0.91 -7.67 -9.84
N GLY A 164 -0.08 -7.64 -10.71
CA GLY A 164 -0.03 -8.29 -12.03
C GLY A 164 1.02 -7.69 -12.96
N LEU A 165 1.02 -6.36 -13.08
CA LEU A 165 2.03 -5.61 -13.84
C LEU A 165 3.45 -5.88 -13.32
N LEU A 166 3.58 -6.05 -12.00
CA LEU A 166 4.85 -6.34 -11.36
C LEU A 166 5.30 -7.79 -11.59
N MET A 167 4.39 -8.76 -11.62
CA MET A 167 4.69 -10.16 -11.95
C MET A 167 5.12 -10.32 -13.41
N GLU A 168 4.49 -9.59 -14.33
CA GLU A 168 4.80 -9.65 -15.76
C GLU A 168 6.19 -9.07 -16.09
N GLY A 169 6.56 -7.95 -15.45
CA GLY A 169 7.91 -7.38 -15.58
C GLY A 169 9.04 -8.32 -15.10
N ASN A 170 8.76 -9.18 -14.12
CA ASN A 170 9.74 -10.14 -13.59
C ASN A 170 9.94 -11.38 -14.49
N HIS A 171 8.96 -11.73 -15.33
CA HIS A 171 9.05 -12.90 -16.21
C HIS A 171 9.93 -12.65 -17.43
N LEU A 172 10.13 -11.38 -17.82
CA LEU A 172 10.98 -10.99 -18.94
C LEU A 172 12.49 -11.07 -18.63
N ASP A 173 12.89 -11.14 -17.36
CA ASP A 173 14.28 -10.94 -16.92
C ASP A 173 15.06 -12.23 -16.52
N GLY A 174 14.58 -13.41 -16.94
CA GLY A 174 15.41 -14.62 -17.00
C GLY A 174 15.85 -15.27 -15.67
N GLY A 175 15.13 -16.34 -15.27
CA GLY A 175 15.74 -17.57 -14.72
C GLY A 175 16.18 -17.63 -13.26
N ALA A 176 16.89 -16.64 -12.70
CA ALA A 176 17.57 -16.78 -11.40
C ALA A 176 16.98 -15.94 -10.24
N GLY A 177 16.08 -15.00 -10.52
CA GLY A 177 15.58 -14.00 -9.55
C GLY A 177 14.33 -14.39 -8.74
N LYS A 178 13.73 -15.57 -8.98
CA LYS A 178 12.35 -15.91 -8.53
C LYS A 178 12.12 -15.91 -7.01
N SER A 179 13.16 -16.14 -6.20
CA SER A 179 13.02 -16.24 -4.73
C SER A 179 13.54 -15.00 -3.97
N LEU A 180 14.57 -14.34 -4.50
CA LEU A 180 15.20 -13.17 -3.88
C LEU A 180 14.40 -11.88 -4.13
N MET A 181 13.85 -11.69 -5.33
CA MET A 181 13.12 -10.46 -5.66
C MET A 181 11.76 -10.38 -4.95
N THR A 182 11.00 -11.47 -4.80
CA THR A 182 9.70 -11.47 -4.12
C THR A 182 9.76 -10.85 -2.72
N ARG A 183 10.88 -11.04 -1.99
CA ARG A 183 11.10 -10.46 -0.66
C ARG A 183 11.49 -8.97 -0.69
N GLU A 184 12.38 -8.59 -1.60
CA GLU A 184 12.79 -7.18 -1.74
C GLU A 184 11.64 -6.32 -2.27
N PHE A 185 10.80 -6.91 -3.12
CA PHE A 185 9.70 -6.24 -3.82
C PHE A 185 8.45 -6.02 -2.96
N ILE A 186 8.09 -6.98 -2.10
CA ILE A 186 7.04 -6.80 -1.06
C ILE A 186 7.40 -5.65 -0.13
N CYS A 187 8.70 -5.49 0.14
CA CYS A 187 9.23 -4.40 0.95
C CYS A 187 9.29 -3.06 0.19
N HIS A 188 9.27 -3.08 -1.16
CA HIS A 188 9.46 -1.90 -2.02
C HIS A 188 8.16 -1.34 -2.64
N THR A 189 7.07 -2.12 -2.74
CA THR A 189 5.89 -1.64 -3.49
C THR A 189 4.59 -1.72 -2.71
N LEU A 190 4.40 -2.74 -1.87
CA LEU A 190 3.10 -3.06 -1.28
C LEU A 190 2.90 -2.60 0.17
N LYS A 191 3.94 -2.07 0.83
CA LYS A 191 3.82 -1.60 2.21
C LYS A 191 2.90 -0.39 2.40
N LEU A 192 2.45 0.21 1.30
CA LEU A 192 1.85 1.54 1.26
C LEU A 192 0.73 1.63 0.23
N VAL A 193 -0.19 0.70 0.37
CA VAL A 193 -1.57 1.14 0.49
C VAL A 193 -2.01 0.91 1.93
#